data_AF-A0A511M9H7-F1
#
_entry.id   AF-A0A511M9H7-F1
#
_cell.length_a   1.000
_cell.length_b   1.000
_cell.length_c   1.000
_cell.angle_alpha   90.00
_cell.angle_beta   90.00
_cell.angle_gamma   90.00
#
_symmetry.space_group_name_H-M   'P 1'
#
loop_
_entity.id
_entity.type
_entity.pdbx_description
1 polymer ?
#
loop_
_entity_poly.entity_id
_entity_poly.type
_entity_poly.pdbx_seq_one_letter_code
_entity_poly.pdbx_strand_id
1 'polypeptide(L)'
;MTAARLITLVAAILATGLIAGLFYGYANSVMPALNQTDDRTMIDVMQKINVVIINPVFMIGFLGTVGFSILAAALHLGKDQRTTLIWIGVGLAINIIAFAVTSGLNVPLNDRLMAAGDPSQIADLAAVRADFEATWVRWNIVRAVLHTLAFLVLCGALFVSGMQQGKANAAAAPASGQQLAQGHFPGQSAQFPGQPGAPTYR
;
A
#
# COMPACT_ATOMS: atom_id res chain seq x y z
N MET A 1 -15.91 -5.32 -6.89
CA MET A 1 -14.53 -5.76 -7.04
C MET A 1 -14.52 -7.23 -7.38
N THR A 2 -13.91 -7.60 -8.51
CA THR A 2 -13.71 -9.02 -8.85
C THR A 2 -12.61 -9.59 -7.95
N ALA A 3 -12.58 -10.91 -7.76
CA ALA A 3 -11.52 -11.56 -6.98
C ALA A 3 -10.12 -11.20 -7.48
N ALA A 4 -9.91 -11.16 -8.81
CA ALA A 4 -8.63 -10.78 -9.41
C ALA A 4 -8.18 -9.35 -9.05
N ARG A 5 -9.11 -8.37 -9.05
CA ARG A 5 -8.82 -6.98 -8.65
C ARG A 5 -8.41 -6.89 -7.18
N LEU A 6 -9.10 -7.64 -6.32
CA LEU A 6 -8.78 -7.68 -4.89
C LEU A 6 -7.41 -8.30 -4.66
N ILE A 7 -7.16 -9.48 -5.22
CA ILE A 7 -5.91 -10.24 -5.03
C ILE A 7 -4.71 -9.40 -5.47
N THR A 8 -4.78 -8.76 -6.63
CA THR A 8 -3.66 -7.99 -7.18
C THR A 8 -3.40 -6.70 -6.38
N LEU A 9 -4.45 -6.02 -5.94
CA LEU A 9 -4.31 -4.84 -5.08
C LEU A 9 -3.75 -5.20 -3.69
N VAL A 10 -4.24 -6.29 -3.09
CA VAL A 10 -3.70 -6.80 -1.81
C VAL A 10 -2.25 -7.23 -1.95
N ALA A 11 -1.88 -7.91 -3.04
CA ALA A 11 -0.48 -8.26 -3.31
C ALA A 11 0.42 -7.02 -3.42
N ALA A 12 -0.04 -5.96 -4.09
CA ALA A 12 0.67 -4.69 -4.17
C ALA A 12 0.85 -4.02 -2.80
N ILE A 13 -0.21 -4.01 -1.98
CA ILE A 13 -0.18 -3.47 -0.62
C ILE A 13 0.81 -4.25 0.25
N LEU A 14 0.74 -5.58 0.25
CA LEU A 14 1.60 -6.44 1.05
C LEU A 14 3.07 -6.28 0.66
N ALA A 15 3.37 -6.33 -0.64
CA ALA A 15 4.73 -6.13 -1.14
C ALA A 15 5.27 -4.76 -0.73
N THR A 16 4.49 -3.69 -0.92
CA THR A 16 4.89 -2.32 -0.56
C THR A 16 5.07 -2.15 0.95
N GLY A 17 4.18 -2.72 1.76
CA GLY A 17 4.25 -2.66 3.23
C GLY A 17 5.46 -3.40 3.81
N LEU A 18 5.77 -4.60 3.29
CA LEU A 18 6.96 -5.36 3.71
C LEU A 18 8.25 -4.60 3.40
N ILE A 19 8.34 -3.99 2.22
CA ILE A 19 9.50 -3.19 1.80
C ILE A 19 9.61 -1.88 2.58
N ALA A 20 8.47 -1.21 2.85
CA ALA A 20 8.43 -0.06 3.75
C ALA A 20 8.97 -0.42 5.14
N GLY A 21 8.49 -1.53 5.71
CA GLY A 21 8.94 -2.04 7.01
C GLY A 21 10.42 -2.41 7.04
N LEU A 22 10.95 -3.01 5.97
CA LEU A 22 12.36 -3.31 5.84
C LEU A 22 13.21 -2.04 5.91
N PHE A 23 12.94 -1.03 5.07
CA PHE A 23 13.73 0.20 5.06
C PHE A 23 13.55 1.03 6.33
N TYR A 24 12.34 1.05 6.90
CA TYR A 24 12.08 1.63 8.21
C TYR A 24 12.92 0.95 9.29
N GLY A 25 12.97 -0.38 9.32
CA GLY A 25 13.80 -1.14 10.28
C GLY A 25 15.27 -0.78 10.18
N TYR A 26 15.79 -0.61 8.96
CA TYR A 26 17.17 -0.15 8.76
C TYR A 26 17.42 1.25 9.34
N ALA A 27 16.49 2.17 9.11
CA ALA A 27 16.60 3.53 9.64
C ALA A 27 16.43 3.59 11.16
N ASN A 28 15.53 2.78 11.72
CA ASN A 28 15.12 2.85 13.11
C ASN A 28 16.04 2.08 14.06
N SER A 29 16.58 0.93 13.65
CA SER A 29 17.38 0.07 14.55
C SER A 29 18.69 -0.41 13.96
N VAL A 30 18.72 -0.92 12.72
CA VAL A 30 19.94 -1.57 12.17
C VAL A 30 21.10 -0.58 12.04
N MET A 31 20.91 0.52 11.31
CA MET A 31 21.98 1.50 11.12
C MET A 31 22.33 2.23 12.42
N PRO A 32 21.38 2.64 13.29
CA PRO A 32 21.72 3.16 14.61
C PRO A 32 22.53 2.20 15.50
N ALA A 33 22.33 0.89 15.39
CA ALA A 33 23.15 -0.09 16.10
C ALA A 33 24.56 -0.21 15.49
N LEU A 34 24.68 -0.26 14.17
CA LEU A 34 25.97 -0.28 13.47
C LEU A 34 26.77 1.02 13.64
N ASN A 35 26.08 2.15 13.82
CA ASN A 35 26.73 3.41 14.16
C ASN A 35 27.49 3.35 15.50
N GLN A 36 27.11 2.42 16.39
CA GLN A 36 27.76 2.22 17.69
C GLN A 36 28.89 1.18 17.66
N THR A 37 29.15 0.55 16.51
CA THR A 37 30.28 -0.37 16.33
C THR A 37 31.48 0.36 15.72
N ASP A 38 32.66 -0.26 15.78
CA ASP A 38 33.84 0.20 15.06
C ASP A 38 33.66 0.10 13.53
N ASP A 39 34.52 0.81 12.79
CA ASP A 39 34.42 0.96 11.34
C ASP A 39 34.56 -0.36 10.59
N ARG A 40 35.45 -1.24 11.06
CA ARG A 40 35.66 -2.55 10.45
C ARG A 40 34.40 -3.38 10.54
N THR A 41 33.80 -3.43 11.73
CA THR A 41 32.56 -4.17 11.97
C THR A 41 31.41 -3.65 11.11
N MET A 42 31.23 -2.32 11.02
CA MET A 42 30.18 -1.74 10.20
C MET A 42 30.35 -2.11 8.73
N ILE A 43 31.56 -1.92 8.18
CA ILE A 43 31.86 -2.21 6.77
C ILE A 43 31.66 -3.70 6.48
N ASP A 44 32.21 -4.59 7.31
CA ASP A 44 32.09 -6.05 7.15
C ASP A 44 30.62 -6.50 7.17
N VAL A 45 29.83 -6.02 8.12
CA VAL A 45 28.40 -6.35 8.21
C VAL A 45 27.64 -5.82 7.00
N MET A 46 27.86 -4.58 6.60
CA MET A 46 27.16 -3.98 5.46
C MET A 46 27.55 -4.63 4.12
N GLN A 47 28.80 -5.01 3.92
CA GLN A 47 29.22 -5.80 2.76
C GLN A 47 28.51 -7.17 2.73
N LYS A 48 28.45 -7.88 3.85
CA LYS A 48 27.73 -9.16 3.95
C LYS A 48 26.24 -9.01 3.68
N ILE A 49 25.62 -7.96 4.23
CA ILE A 49 24.20 -7.62 3.97
C ILE A 49 23.97 -7.39 2.49
N ASN A 50 24.84 -6.64 1.80
CA ASN A 50 24.70 -6.35 0.37
C ASN A 50 24.67 -7.63 -0.48
N VAL A 51 25.35 -8.68 -0.06
CA VAL A 51 25.32 -9.99 -0.71
C VAL A 51 24.04 -10.76 -0.35
N VAL A 52 23.71 -10.88 0.94
CA VAL A 52 22.60 -11.73 1.42
C VAL A 52 21.21 -11.16 1.06
N ILE A 53 21.08 -9.84 0.98
CA ILE A 53 19.79 -9.21 0.73
C ILE A 53 19.25 -9.47 -0.68
N ILE A 54 20.12 -9.77 -1.64
CA ILE A 54 19.73 -10.11 -3.02
C ILE A 54 19.33 -11.59 -3.07
N ASN A 55 18.14 -11.90 -2.54
CA ASN A 55 17.56 -13.23 -2.53
C ASN A 55 16.14 -13.22 -3.13
N PRO A 56 15.57 -14.38 -3.52
CA PRO A 56 14.28 -14.44 -4.17
C PRO A 56 13.13 -13.79 -3.39
N VAL A 57 13.12 -13.92 -2.06
CA VAL A 57 12.04 -13.36 -1.21
C VAL A 57 12.08 -11.84 -1.25
N PHE A 58 13.27 -11.25 -1.08
CA PHE A 58 13.44 -9.81 -1.23
C PHE A 58 13.10 -9.35 -2.65
N MET A 59 13.57 -10.04 -3.69
CA MET A 59 13.33 -9.65 -5.07
C MET A 59 11.85 -9.68 -5.45
N ILE A 60 11.09 -10.70 -4.99
CA ILE A 60 9.64 -10.78 -5.19
C ILE A 60 8.94 -9.63 -4.47
N GLY A 61 9.31 -9.31 -3.22
CA GLY A 61 8.74 -8.18 -2.50
C GLY A 61 9.07 -6.84 -3.17
N PHE A 62 10.35 -6.61 -3.48
CA PHE A 62 10.86 -5.35 -3.99
C PHE A 62 10.37 -5.05 -5.41
N LEU A 63 10.55 -5.98 -6.35
CA LEU A 63 9.98 -5.83 -7.69
C LEU A 63 8.45 -5.90 -7.68
N GLY A 64 7.87 -6.66 -6.74
CA GLY A 64 6.43 -6.75 -6.53
C GLY A 64 5.77 -5.41 -6.20
N THR A 65 6.47 -4.49 -5.52
CA THR A 65 5.95 -3.14 -5.25
C THR A 65 5.51 -2.41 -6.53
N VAL A 66 6.25 -2.60 -7.63
CA VAL A 66 5.95 -2.03 -8.95
C VAL A 66 5.09 -2.99 -9.76
N GLY A 67 5.50 -4.25 -9.87
CA GLY A 67 4.84 -5.24 -10.73
C GLY A 67 3.38 -5.52 -10.35
N PHE A 68 3.09 -5.73 -9.07
CA PHE A 68 1.70 -5.95 -8.62
C PHE A 68 0.88 -4.66 -8.71
N SER A 69 1.49 -3.49 -8.50
CA SER A 69 0.81 -2.20 -8.68
C SER A 69 0.42 -1.95 -10.14
N ILE A 70 1.30 -2.29 -11.10
CA ILE A 70 0.98 -2.25 -12.54
C ILE A 70 -0.17 -3.19 -12.87
N LEU A 71 -0.11 -4.44 -12.39
CA LEU A 71 -1.17 -5.42 -12.63
C LEU A 71 -2.52 -4.98 -12.02
N ALA A 72 -2.50 -4.44 -10.81
CA ALA A 72 -3.68 -3.88 -10.18
C ALA A 72 -4.23 -2.69 -10.98
N ALA A 73 -3.39 -1.79 -11.48
CA ALA A 73 -3.80 -0.67 -12.32
C ALA A 73 -4.45 -1.16 -13.63
N ALA A 74 -3.82 -2.13 -14.31
CA ALA A 74 -4.33 -2.70 -15.55
C ALA A 74 -5.72 -3.33 -15.36
N LEU A 75 -5.95 -4.06 -14.26
CA LEU A 75 -7.25 -4.65 -13.97
C LEU A 75 -8.31 -3.62 -13.56
N HIS A 76 -7.91 -2.43 -13.11
CA HIS A 76 -8.80 -1.31 -12.76
C HIS A 76 -8.98 -0.29 -13.90
N LEU A 77 -8.57 -0.63 -15.13
CA LEU A 77 -8.95 0.17 -16.30
C LEU A 77 -10.48 0.16 -16.50
N GLY A 78 -11.04 1.34 -16.77
CA GLY A 78 -12.48 1.54 -17.00
C GLY A 78 -13.04 2.75 -16.26
N LYS A 79 -14.12 3.34 -16.81
CA LYS A 79 -14.73 4.57 -16.29
C LYS A 79 -15.24 4.40 -14.85
N ASP A 80 -15.84 3.26 -14.54
CA ASP A 80 -16.44 3.00 -13.23
C ASP A 80 -15.42 2.85 -12.11
N GLN A 81 -14.15 2.61 -12.45
CA GLN A 81 -13.05 2.39 -11.51
C GLN A 81 -12.09 3.58 -11.45
N ARG A 82 -12.41 4.69 -12.13
CA ARG A 82 -11.48 5.81 -12.34
C ARG A 82 -10.89 6.36 -11.04
N THR A 83 -11.69 6.51 -9.99
CA THR A 83 -11.17 6.97 -8.69
C THR A 83 -10.16 5.99 -8.13
N THR A 84 -10.51 4.70 -7.99
CA THR A 84 -9.58 3.66 -7.51
C THR A 84 -8.30 3.62 -8.36
N LEU A 85 -8.42 3.71 -9.69
CA LEU A 85 -7.29 3.71 -10.61
C LEU A 85 -6.34 4.89 -10.37
N ILE A 86 -6.84 6.09 -10.08
CA ILE A 86 -6.01 7.26 -9.75
C ILE A 86 -5.19 6.99 -8.49
N TRP A 87 -5.79 6.42 -7.44
CA TRP A 87 -5.07 6.08 -6.22
C TRP A 87 -3.99 5.04 -6.46
N ILE A 88 -4.29 3.98 -7.22
CA ILE A 88 -3.28 2.98 -7.61
C ILE A 88 -2.15 3.63 -8.40
N GLY A 89 -2.48 4.51 -9.36
CA GLY A 89 -1.50 5.22 -10.17
C GLY A 89 -0.56 6.10 -9.35
N VAL A 90 -1.07 6.82 -8.34
CA VAL A 90 -0.25 7.62 -7.43
C VAL A 90 0.67 6.71 -6.60
N GLY A 91 0.15 5.62 -6.04
CA GLY A 91 0.96 4.66 -5.28
C GLY A 91 2.07 4.02 -6.13
N LEU A 92 1.74 3.64 -7.36
CA LEU A 92 2.69 3.12 -8.36
C LEU A 92 3.78 4.15 -8.68
N ALA A 93 3.42 5.41 -8.93
CA ALA A 93 4.38 6.46 -9.22
C ALA A 93 5.37 6.66 -8.07
N ILE A 94 4.88 6.67 -6.83
CA ILE A 94 5.75 6.79 -5.65
C ILE A 94 6.69 5.58 -5.52
N ASN A 95 6.19 4.35 -5.75
CA ASN A 95 7.03 3.15 -5.75
C ASN A 95 8.11 3.19 -6.84
N ILE A 96 7.79 3.71 -8.04
CA ILE A 96 8.78 3.91 -9.11
C ILE A 96 9.86 4.91 -8.69
N ILE A 97 9.49 6.02 -8.04
CA ILE A 97 10.44 7.00 -7.52
C ILE A 97 11.35 6.35 -6.46
N ALA A 98 10.78 5.58 -5.53
CA ALA A 98 11.55 4.87 -4.50
C ALA A 98 12.52 3.83 -5.11
N PHE A 99 12.09 3.14 -6.16
CA PHE A 99 12.94 2.24 -6.94
C PHE A 99 14.10 2.99 -7.59
N ALA A 100 13.84 4.15 -8.20
CA ALA A 100 14.87 4.99 -8.81
C ALA A 100 15.88 5.53 -7.79
N VAL A 101 15.45 5.89 -6.58
CA VAL A 101 16.35 6.23 -5.46
C VAL A 101 17.24 5.04 -5.11
N THR A 102 16.66 3.83 -5.06
CA THR A 102 17.42 2.62 -4.75
C THR A 102 18.49 2.36 -5.80
N SER A 103 18.12 2.29 -7.07
CA SER A 103 19.04 1.94 -8.16
C SER A 103 20.04 3.05 -8.48
N GLY A 104 19.64 4.32 -8.35
CA GLY A 104 20.49 5.47 -8.70
C GLY A 104 21.39 5.95 -7.57
N LEU A 105 21.08 5.67 -6.30
CA LEU A 105 21.77 6.25 -5.15
C LEU A 105 22.27 5.19 -4.18
N ASN A 106 21.40 4.31 -3.69
CA ASN A 106 21.80 3.29 -2.71
C ASN A 106 22.65 2.18 -3.32
N VAL A 107 22.31 1.66 -4.50
CA VAL A 107 23.09 0.61 -5.17
C VAL A 107 24.51 1.10 -5.49
N PRO A 108 24.74 2.29 -6.07
CA PRO A 108 26.11 2.79 -6.28
C PRO A 108 26.91 3.02 -4.98
N LEU A 109 26.25 3.32 -3.86
CA LEU A 109 26.92 3.36 -2.55
C LEU A 109 27.33 1.96 -2.10
N ASN A 110 26.46 0.98 -2.27
CA ASN A 110 26.73 -0.42 -1.96
C ASN A 110 27.88 -0.97 -2.80
N ASP A 111 27.89 -0.70 -4.10
CA ASP A 111 28.93 -1.17 -5.02
C ASP A 111 30.30 -0.58 -4.68
N ARG A 112 30.36 0.71 -4.29
CA ARG A 112 31.59 1.35 -3.79
C ARG A 112 32.07 0.73 -2.48
N LEU A 113 31.16 0.44 -1.55
CA LEU A 113 31.51 -0.24 -0.31
C LEU A 113 32.06 -1.65 -0.58
N MET A 114 31.48 -2.39 -1.52
CA MET A 114 32.00 -3.69 -1.95
C MET A 114 33.37 -3.57 -2.62
N ALA A 115 33.57 -2.55 -3.46
CA ALA A 115 34.83 -2.30 -4.15
C ALA A 115 35.99 -1.92 -3.23
N ALA A 116 35.71 -1.49 -1.99
CA ALA A 116 36.74 -1.25 -0.98
C ALA A 116 37.50 -2.52 -0.56
N GLY A 117 36.96 -3.71 -0.84
CA GLY A 117 37.63 -4.99 -0.62
C GLY A 117 37.49 -5.53 0.80
N ASP A 118 38.37 -6.48 1.16
CA ASP A 118 38.37 -7.13 2.49
C ASP A 118 38.66 -6.11 3.59
N PRO A 119 37.75 -5.90 4.58
CA PRO A 119 37.95 -4.98 5.69
C PRO A 119 39.23 -5.25 6.51
N SER A 120 39.80 -6.45 6.45
CA SER A 120 41.08 -6.78 7.10
C SER A 120 42.31 -6.16 6.43
N GLN A 121 42.17 -5.76 5.15
CA GLN A 121 43.25 -5.24 4.31
C GLN A 121 43.10 -3.75 4.00
N ILE A 122 42.02 -3.11 4.44
CA ILE A 122 41.76 -1.68 4.22
C ILE A 122 42.66 -0.86 5.15
N ALA A 123 43.47 0.03 4.57
CA ALA A 123 44.38 0.90 5.33
C ALA A 123 43.66 2.02 6.10
N ASP A 124 42.59 2.59 5.50
CA ASP A 124 41.80 3.68 6.10
C ASP A 124 40.30 3.34 6.10
N LEU A 125 39.89 2.60 7.13
CA LEU A 125 38.49 2.20 7.32
C LEU A 125 37.58 3.40 7.63
N ALA A 126 38.12 4.42 8.30
CA ALA A 126 37.36 5.61 8.69
C ALA A 126 36.93 6.42 7.47
N ALA A 127 37.80 6.58 6.48
CA ALA A 127 37.47 7.23 5.21
C ALA A 127 36.38 6.46 4.45
N VAL A 128 36.50 5.13 4.33
CA VAL A 128 35.49 4.28 3.66
C VAL A 128 34.13 4.41 4.33
N ARG A 129 34.09 4.41 5.66
CA ARG A 129 32.87 4.61 6.45
C ARG A 129 32.28 6.00 6.22
N ALA A 130 33.09 7.04 6.29
CA ALA A 130 32.65 8.43 6.11
C ALA A 130 32.01 8.66 4.73
N ASP A 131 32.55 8.05 3.68
CA ASP A 131 32.03 8.14 2.32
C ASP A 131 30.71 7.38 2.11
N PHE A 132 30.42 6.40 2.98
CA PHE A 132 29.28 5.50 2.84
C PHE A 132 28.12 5.86 3.78
N GLU A 133 28.34 5.82 5.10
CA GLU A 133 27.29 5.60 6.10
C GLU A 133 26.23 6.71 6.11
N ALA A 134 26.64 7.95 6.36
CA ALA A 134 25.69 9.07 6.50
C ALA A 134 24.87 9.29 5.22
N THR A 135 25.52 9.18 4.06
CA THR A 135 24.86 9.32 2.76
C THR A 135 23.90 8.16 2.51
N TRP A 136 24.31 6.93 2.81
CA TRP A 136 23.47 5.75 2.66
C TRP A 136 22.24 5.79 3.56
N VAL A 137 22.41 6.16 4.85
CA VAL A 137 21.32 6.28 5.83
C VAL A 137 20.30 7.32 5.37
N ARG A 138 20.75 8.49 4.92
CA ARG A 138 19.86 9.54 4.41
C ARG A 138 18.97 9.03 3.27
N TRP A 139 19.56 8.36 2.29
CA TRP A 139 18.78 7.82 1.16
C TRP A 139 17.91 6.62 1.58
N ASN A 140 18.35 5.82 2.56
CA ASN A 140 17.50 4.78 3.12
C ASN A 140 16.24 5.35 3.82
N ILE A 141 16.38 6.45 4.56
CA ILE A 141 15.24 7.15 5.17
C ILE A 141 14.27 7.64 4.07
N VAL A 142 14.78 8.23 2.99
CA VAL A 142 13.95 8.63 1.85
C VAL A 142 13.18 7.43 1.27
N ARG A 143 13.83 6.28 1.08
CA ARG A 143 13.13 5.05 0.64
C ARG A 143 12.05 4.60 1.62
N ALA A 144 12.34 4.62 2.92
CA ALA A 144 11.37 4.25 3.95
C ALA A 144 10.14 5.15 3.90
N VAL A 145 10.33 6.47 3.79
CA VAL A 145 9.24 7.44 3.67
C VAL A 145 8.43 7.20 2.40
N LEU A 146 9.08 7.09 1.24
CA LEU A 146 8.40 6.90 -0.05
C LEU A 146 7.57 5.61 -0.06
N HIS A 147 8.13 4.47 0.36
CA HIS A 147 7.38 3.22 0.40
C HIS A 147 6.26 3.25 1.46
N THR A 148 6.45 3.93 2.59
CA THR A 148 5.37 4.11 3.58
C THR A 148 4.23 4.95 3.01
N LEU A 149 4.53 6.03 2.29
CA LEU A 149 3.51 6.85 1.61
C LEU A 149 2.81 6.05 0.51
N ALA A 150 3.54 5.30 -0.31
CA ALA A 150 2.95 4.42 -1.32
C ALA A 150 2.03 3.37 -0.69
N PHE A 151 2.44 2.76 0.43
CA PHE A 151 1.62 1.82 1.19
C PHE A 151 0.31 2.47 1.67
N LEU A 152 0.38 3.65 2.27
CA LEU A 152 -0.81 4.40 2.71
C LEU A 152 -1.75 4.73 1.55
N VAL A 153 -1.20 5.17 0.42
CA VAL A 153 -1.97 5.46 -0.80
C VAL A 153 -2.66 4.20 -1.35
N LEU A 154 -1.97 3.06 -1.37
CA LEU A 154 -2.55 1.80 -1.83
C LEU A 154 -3.63 1.26 -0.87
N CYS A 155 -3.48 1.46 0.45
CA CYS A 155 -4.55 1.23 1.42
C CYS A 155 -5.76 2.13 1.14
N GLY A 156 -5.52 3.40 0.79
CA GLY A 156 -6.57 4.32 0.33
C GLY A 156 -7.27 3.83 -0.94
N ALA A 157 -6.52 3.27 -1.90
CA ALA A 157 -7.10 2.65 -3.09
C ALA A 157 -8.06 1.49 -2.74
N LEU A 158 -7.65 0.62 -1.81
CA LEU A 158 -8.49 -0.48 -1.34
C LEU A 158 -9.77 0.03 -0.66
N PHE A 159 -9.65 1.03 0.21
CA PHE A 159 -10.79 1.66 0.88
C PHE A 159 -11.78 2.28 -0.12
N VAL A 160 -11.28 3.08 -1.08
CA VAL A 160 -12.10 3.72 -2.12
C VAL A 160 -12.80 2.68 -2.99
N SER A 161 -12.10 1.60 -3.35
CA SER A 161 -12.69 0.54 -4.16
C SER A 161 -13.81 -0.19 -3.41
N GLY A 162 -13.66 -0.41 -2.10
CA GLY A 162 -14.72 -0.92 -1.24
C GLY A 162 -15.95 -0.01 -1.20
N MET A 163 -15.75 1.30 -1.05
CA MET A 163 -16.85 2.28 -1.10
C MET A 163 -17.57 2.29 -2.45
N GLN A 164 -16.83 2.24 -3.56
CA GLN A 164 -17.41 2.19 -4.91
C GLN A 164 -18.27 0.94 -5.10
N GLN A 165 -17.81 -0.21 -4.60
CA GLN A 165 -18.58 -1.45 -4.66
C GLN A 165 -19.84 -1.39 -3.78
N GLY A 166 -19.77 -0.82 -2.58
CA GLY A 166 -20.94 -0.64 -1.72
C GLY A 166 -22.02 0.22 -2.38
N LYS A 167 -21.63 1.33 -3.03
CA LYS A 167 -22.56 2.18 -3.78
C LYS A 167 -23.19 1.47 -4.97
N ALA A 168 -22.40 0.71 -5.73
CA ALA A 168 -22.91 -0.06 -6.87
C ALA A 168 -23.90 -1.15 -6.43
N ASN A 169 -23.62 -1.85 -5.32
CA ASN A 169 -24.53 -2.86 -4.77
C ASN A 169 -25.85 -2.24 -4.28
N ALA A 170 -25.79 -1.06 -3.63
CA ALA A 170 -27.00 -0.35 -3.18
C ALA A 170 -27.86 0.12 -4.36
N ALA A 171 -27.25 0.58 -5.45
CA ALA A 171 -27.95 1.00 -6.66
C ALA A 171 -28.58 -0.19 -7.43
N ALA A 172 -28.01 -1.40 -7.30
CA ALA A 172 -28.51 -2.61 -7.93
C ALA A 172 -29.55 -3.38 -7.08
N ALA A 173 -29.82 -2.94 -5.84
CA ALA A 173 -30.79 -3.59 -4.97
C ALA A 173 -32.21 -3.43 -5.56
N PRO A 174 -33.00 -4.52 -5.66
CA PRO A 174 -34.34 -4.44 -6.23
C PRO A 174 -35.26 -3.53 -5.41
N ALA A 175 -36.13 -2.78 -6.09
CA ALA A 175 -37.07 -1.81 -5.51
C ALA A 175 -38.16 -2.43 -4.59
N SER A 176 -38.10 -3.74 -4.32
CA SER A 176 -39.07 -4.46 -3.49
C SER A 176 -39.10 -3.98 -2.03
N GLY A 177 -38.02 -3.36 -1.52
CA GLY A 177 -38.00 -2.73 -0.19
C GLY A 177 -38.73 -1.38 -0.11
N GLN A 178 -38.86 -0.65 -1.22
CA GLN A 178 -39.58 0.64 -1.26
C GLN A 178 -41.10 0.46 -1.40
N GLN A 179 -41.54 -0.64 -2.01
CA GLN A 179 -42.96 -0.94 -2.21
C GLN A 179 -43.65 -1.46 -0.94
N LEU A 180 -42.90 -2.12 -0.03
CA LEU A 180 -43.41 -2.53 1.30
C LEU A 180 -43.54 -1.35 2.27
N ALA A 181 -42.74 -0.28 2.11
CA ALA A 181 -42.85 0.94 2.92
C ALA A 181 -43.97 1.87 2.44
N GLN A 182 -44.36 1.78 1.16
CA GLN A 182 -45.48 2.53 0.57
C GLN A 182 -46.76 1.68 0.47
N GLY A 183 -46.99 0.78 1.43
CA GLY A 183 -48.13 -0.13 1.45
C GLY A 183 -49.49 0.56 1.24
N HIS A 184 -49.90 0.71 -0.01
CA HIS A 184 -51.28 0.83 -0.41
C HIS A 184 -51.88 -0.57 -0.29
N PHE A 185 -52.51 -0.84 0.85
CA PHE A 185 -53.33 -2.04 1.03
C PHE A 185 -54.60 -1.89 0.17
N PRO A 186 -54.80 -2.71 -0.89
CA PRO A 186 -56.05 -2.70 -1.61
C PRO A 186 -57.09 -3.48 -0.81
N GLY A 187 -58.10 -2.77 -0.31
CA GLY A 187 -59.35 -3.36 0.16
C GLY A 187 -59.47 -3.59 1.66
N GLN A 188 -59.92 -2.56 2.39
CA GLN A 188 -60.72 -2.74 3.61
C GLN A 188 -61.83 -1.67 3.64
N SER A 189 -62.85 -1.84 2.78
CA SER A 189 -64.17 -1.26 3.04
C SER A 189 -64.86 -2.11 4.09
N ALA A 190 -64.57 -1.85 5.37
CA ALA A 190 -65.34 -2.41 6.47
C ALA A 190 -66.73 -1.75 6.50
N GLN A 191 -67.70 -2.40 5.88
CA GLN A 191 -69.13 -2.10 6.05
C GLN A 191 -69.52 -2.44 7.49
N PHE A 192 -69.79 -1.43 8.31
CA PHE A 192 -70.43 -1.61 9.62
C PHE A 192 -71.95 -1.63 9.45
N PRO A 193 -72.67 -2.71 9.83
CA PRO A 193 -74.12 -2.70 9.87
C PRO A 193 -74.62 -2.15 11.21
N GLY A 194 -75.44 -1.11 11.15
CA GLY A 194 -76.42 -0.78 12.19
C GLY A 194 -76.03 0.34 13.16
N GLN A 195 -76.57 1.54 12.92
CA GLN A 195 -76.97 2.43 14.01
C GLN A 195 -78.48 2.71 13.89
N PRO A 196 -79.30 2.47 14.93
CA PRO A 196 -80.67 2.97 14.98
C PRO A 196 -80.65 4.47 15.27
N GLY A 197 -81.54 5.19 14.58
CA GLY A 197 -81.60 6.66 14.56
C GLY A 197 -81.83 7.33 15.92
N ALA A 198 -81.52 8.62 15.95
CA ALA A 198 -81.92 9.55 16.99
C ALA A 198 -82.58 10.79 16.36
N PRO A 199 -83.54 11.42 17.05
CA PRO A 199 -84.60 12.19 16.41
C PRO A 199 -84.25 13.66 16.19
N THR A 200 -84.81 14.22 15.12
CA THR A 200 -84.83 15.65 14.82
C THR A 200 -85.72 16.38 15.82
N TYR A 201 -85.16 17.41 16.47
CA TYR A 201 -85.93 18.51 17.04
C TYR A 201 -85.54 19.81 16.33
N ARG A 202 -86.57 20.63 16.11
CA ARG A 202 -86.60 21.89 15.36
C ARG A 202 -85.66 22.95 15.91
#